data_AF-A0A1N6S661-F1
#
_entry.id   AF-A0A1N6S661-F1
#
_cell.length_a   1.000
_cell.length_b   1.000
_cell.length_c   1.000
_cell.angle_alpha   90.00
_cell.angle_beta   90.00
_cell.angle_gamma   90.00
#
_symmetry.space_group_name_H-M   'P 1'
#
loop_
_entity.id
_entity.type
_entity.pdbx_description
1 polymer ?
#
loop_
_entity_poly.entity_id
_entity_poly.type
_entity_poly.pdbx_seq_one_letter_code
_entity_poly.pdbx_strand_id
1 'polypeptide(L)'
;MLGVLPVQAAEDQFTLGRTVLLEVSDRGAVIPLVICRVASEIKIKAERNLTLDKLLVTYGKDRTRTINARGVLRREQETGWLPLGGRYCVKKIEVRGHADGNKAGVKVFGRR
;
A
#
# COMPACT_ATOMS: atom_id res chain seq x y z
N MET A 1 18.52 25.64 30.04
CA MET A 1 17.31 25.66 29.21
C MET A 1 17.12 24.28 28.63
N LEU A 2 16.14 23.51 29.13
CA LEU A 2 15.81 22.19 28.60
C LEU A 2 14.99 22.38 27.32
N GLY A 3 15.63 22.13 26.17
CA GLY A 3 14.99 22.16 24.87
C GLY A 3 14.02 20.98 24.75
N VAL A 4 12.72 21.27 24.74
CA VAL A 4 11.70 20.32 24.34
C VAL A 4 11.84 20.15 22.83
N LEU A 5 12.45 19.05 22.39
CA LEU A 5 12.34 18.62 21.01
C LEU A 5 10.85 18.34 20.75
N PRO A 6 10.25 18.86 19.67
CA PRO A 6 8.94 18.39 19.28
C PRO A 6 9.07 16.90 18.97
N VAL A 7 8.48 16.05 19.79
CA VAL A 7 8.02 14.74 19.34
C VAL A 7 7.04 15.06 18.22
N GLN A 8 7.53 15.10 16.99
CA GLN A 8 6.68 14.82 15.85
C GLN A 8 6.10 13.45 16.18
N ALA A 9 4.80 13.40 16.47
CA ALA A 9 4.09 12.15 16.56
C ALA A 9 4.38 11.41 15.26
N ALA A 10 5.29 10.44 15.31
CA ALA A 10 5.49 9.51 14.23
C ALA A 10 4.15 8.79 14.12
N GLU A 11 3.28 9.27 13.24
CA GLU A 11 2.03 8.59 12.95
C GLU A 11 2.39 7.13 12.71
N ASP A 12 1.81 6.22 13.50
CA ASP A 12 2.23 4.82 13.59
C ASP A 12 2.16 4.15 12.21
N GLN A 13 3.27 4.22 11.47
CA GLN A 13 3.43 3.58 10.18
C GLN A 13 3.82 2.12 10.40
N PHE A 14 3.15 1.23 9.68
CA PHE A 14 3.47 -0.20 9.71
C PHE A 14 3.40 -0.80 8.32
N THR A 15 4.03 -1.96 8.13
CA THR A 15 3.96 -2.70 6.87
C THR A 15 2.69 -3.54 6.86
N LEU A 16 1.85 -3.35 5.86
CA LEU A 16 0.69 -4.21 5.58
C LEU A 16 1.14 -5.46 4.80
N GLY A 17 2.16 -5.36 3.96
CA GLY A 17 2.80 -6.55 3.40
C GLY A 17 3.63 -6.24 2.16
N ARG A 18 4.01 -7.32 1.48
CA ARG A 18 4.80 -7.30 0.25
C ARG A 18 4.21 -8.26 -0.75
N THR A 19 4.29 -7.91 -2.02
CA THR A 19 3.90 -8.78 -3.14
C THR A 19 4.75 -8.49 -4.37
N VAL A 20 4.55 -9.27 -5.42
CA VAL A 20 5.28 -9.12 -6.69
C VAL A 20 4.27 -8.99 -7.82
N LEU A 21 4.39 -7.92 -8.60
CA LEU A 21 3.72 -7.76 -9.89
C LEU A 21 4.56 -8.42 -10.98
N LEU A 22 3.88 -8.97 -11.98
CA LEU A 22 4.48 -9.58 -13.17
C LEU A 22 4.23 -8.65 -14.37
N GLU A 23 5.02 -8.82 -15.43
CA GLU A 23 4.87 -8.06 -16.68
C GLU A 23 3.52 -8.33 -17.36
N VAL A 24 3.19 -9.62 -17.51
CA VAL A 24 1.96 -10.09 -18.17
C VAL A 24 1.08 -10.73 -17.10
N SER A 25 0.22 -9.93 -16.48
CA SER A 25 -0.78 -10.43 -15.54
C SER A 25 -2.05 -9.59 -15.59
N ASP A 26 -3.15 -10.20 -16.00
CA ASP A 26 -4.50 -9.64 -15.84
C ASP A 26 -5.00 -9.73 -14.39
N ARG A 27 -4.23 -10.39 -13.51
CA ARG A 27 -4.56 -10.63 -12.10
C ARG A 27 -3.75 -9.70 -11.20
N GLY A 28 -4.44 -9.05 -10.27
CA GLY A 28 -3.79 -8.28 -9.21
C GLY A 28 -3.02 -9.18 -8.25
N ALA A 29 -1.91 -8.67 -7.72
CA ALA A 29 -1.11 -9.36 -6.74
C ALA A 29 -1.71 -9.16 -5.34
N VAL A 30 -2.08 -10.27 -4.69
CA VAL A 30 -2.81 -10.25 -3.43
C VAL A 30 -1.86 -10.34 -2.24
N ILE A 31 -2.10 -9.50 -1.24
CA ILE A 31 -1.49 -9.52 0.09
C ILE A 31 -2.59 -9.88 1.10
N PRO A 32 -2.68 -11.13 1.55
CA PRO A 32 -3.55 -11.49 2.65
C PRO A 32 -2.94 -11.05 3.98
N LEU A 33 -3.74 -10.46 4.86
CA LEU A 33 -3.34 -10.17 6.24
C LEU A 33 -3.87 -11.28 7.15
N VAL A 34 -2.97 -11.99 7.82
CA VAL A 34 -3.34 -13.05 8.79
C VAL A 34 -4.19 -12.48 9.92
N ILE A 35 -3.86 -11.28 10.37
CA ILE A 35 -4.61 -10.53 11.38
C ILE A 35 -4.93 -9.17 10.78
N CYS A 36 -6.19 -8.73 10.89
CA CYS A 36 -6.55 -7.44 10.34
C CYS A 36 -5.79 -6.31 11.06
N ARG A 37 -5.37 -5.30 10.30
CA ARG A 37 -4.61 -4.16 10.83
C ARG A 37 -5.39 -2.88 10.57
N VAL A 38 -5.63 -2.11 11.63
CA VAL A 38 -6.34 -0.84 11.52
C VAL A 38 -5.44 0.19 10.84
N ALA A 39 -5.93 0.76 9.74
CA ALA A 39 -5.30 1.85 8.98
C ALA A 39 -6.34 2.91 8.59
N SER A 40 -5.93 4.17 8.54
CA SER A 40 -6.66 5.31 7.95
C SER A 40 -6.20 5.60 6.52
N GLU A 41 -4.92 5.34 6.25
CA GLU A 41 -4.24 5.63 4.99
C GLU A 41 -3.30 4.50 4.60
N ILE A 42 -3.02 4.42 3.30
CA ILE A 42 -2.08 3.45 2.73
C ILE A 42 -1.05 4.15 1.86
N LYS A 43 0.13 3.56 1.77
CA LYS A 43 1.19 4.00 0.87
C LYS A 43 1.82 2.80 0.18
N ILE A 44 2.26 3.00 -1.05
CA ILE A 44 2.91 1.96 -1.83
C ILE A 44 4.31 2.39 -2.14
N LYS A 45 5.23 1.44 -2.00
CA LYS A 45 6.62 1.58 -2.42
C LYS A 45 6.94 0.53 -3.48
N ALA A 46 7.53 1.00 -4.56
CA ALA A 46 8.07 0.15 -5.61
C ALA A 46 9.50 -0.27 -5.25
N GLU A 47 9.77 -1.57 -5.16
CA GLU A 47 11.14 -2.10 -5.01
C GLU A 47 11.84 -2.23 -6.38
N ARG A 48 11.07 -2.20 -7.48
CA ARG A 48 11.52 -2.10 -8.88
C ARG A 48 10.52 -1.31 -9.71
N ASN A 49 10.92 -0.89 -10.91
CA ASN A 49 10.07 -0.13 -11.83
C ASN A 49 8.76 -0.87 -12.14
N LEU A 50 7.64 -0.16 -12.01
CA LEU A 50 6.31 -0.69 -12.28
C LEU A 50 5.34 0.43 -12.64
N THR A 51 4.28 0.04 -13.33
CA THR A 51 3.12 0.87 -13.56
C THR A 51 1.98 0.40 -12.68
N LEU A 52 1.55 1.27 -11.76
CA LEU A 52 0.45 1.02 -10.84
C LEU A 52 -0.85 1.51 -11.46
N ASP A 53 -1.94 0.75 -11.28
CA ASP A 53 -3.28 1.14 -11.73
C ASP A 53 -4.17 1.56 -10.55
N LYS A 54 -4.39 0.62 -9.64
CA LYS A 54 -5.32 0.75 -8.51
C LYS A 54 -5.04 -0.29 -7.44
N LEU A 55 -5.59 -0.04 -6.27
CA LEU A 55 -5.59 -0.98 -5.15
C LEU A 55 -7.02 -1.33 -4.81
N LEU A 56 -7.24 -2.59 -4.47
CA LEU A 56 -8.49 -3.02 -3.87
C LEU A 56 -8.18 -3.38 -2.42
N VAL A 57 -8.72 -2.59 -1.50
CA VAL A 57 -8.55 -2.78 -0.07
C VAL A 57 -9.81 -3.42 0.47
N THR A 58 -9.71 -4.64 0.98
CA THR A 58 -10.80 -5.33 1.65
C THR A 58 -10.69 -5.14 3.16
N TYR A 59 -11.79 -4.76 3.81
CA TYR A 59 -11.86 -4.46 5.24
C TYR A 59 -13.16 -5.00 5.86
N GLY A 60 -13.14 -5.22 7.18
CA GLY A 60 -14.34 -5.56 7.95
C GLY A 60 -15.11 -6.76 7.39
N LYS A 61 -16.43 -6.64 7.23
CA LYS A 61 -17.34 -7.65 6.64
C LYS A 61 -17.14 -7.79 5.11
N ASP A 62 -15.90 -8.01 4.67
CA ASP A 62 -15.48 -8.25 3.28
C ASP A 62 -15.85 -7.14 2.28
N ARG A 63 -16.03 -5.92 2.80
CA ARG A 63 -16.24 -4.73 1.97
C ARG A 63 -14.92 -4.38 1.29
N THR A 64 -14.99 -4.09 -0.01
CA THR A 64 -13.81 -3.75 -0.81
C THR A 64 -13.95 -2.33 -1.34
N ARG A 65 -12.90 -1.53 -1.16
CA ARG A 65 -12.79 -0.18 -1.72
C ARG A 65 -11.67 -0.13 -2.73
N THR A 66 -11.95 0.47 -3.88
CA THR A 66 -10.94 0.75 -4.88
C THR A 66 -10.29 2.09 -4.58
N ILE A 67 -8.97 2.11 -4.55
CA ILE A 67 -8.15 3.32 -4.45
C ILE A 67 -7.42 3.49 -5.76
N ASN A 68 -7.69 4.62 -6.42
CA ASN A 68 -6.99 5.00 -7.63
C ASN A 68 -5.60 5.50 -7.24
N ALA A 69 -4.58 4.83 -7.77
CA ALA A 69 -3.18 5.15 -7.51
C ALA A 69 -2.40 5.08 -8.83
N ARG A 70 -3.06 5.44 -9.94
CA ARG A 70 -2.51 5.27 -11.27
C ARG A 70 -1.23 6.09 -11.42
N GLY A 71 -0.15 5.44 -11.81
CA GLY A 71 1.12 6.12 -12.05
C GLY A 71 2.29 5.17 -12.24
N VAL A 72 3.33 5.67 -12.87
CA VAL A 72 4.61 4.97 -12.99
C VAL A 72 5.42 5.21 -11.72
N LEU A 73 5.84 4.13 -11.07
CA LEU A 73 6.73 4.16 -9.92
C LEU A 73 8.08 3.55 -10.31
N ARG A 74 9.12 4.36 -10.25
CA ARG A 74 10.50 3.90 -10.41
C ARG A 74 10.96 3.14 -9.17
N ARG A 75 12.07 2.42 -9.30
CA ARG A 75 12.73 1.73 -8.18
C ARG A 75 12.92 2.67 -6.97
N GLU A 76 12.57 2.16 -5.79
CA GLU A 76 12.56 2.85 -4.49
C GLU A 76 11.59 4.04 -4.39
N GLN A 77 10.79 4.33 -5.42
CA GLN A 77 9.80 5.39 -5.38
C GLN A 77 8.57 4.97 -4.57
N GLU A 78 7.97 5.95 -3.91
CA GLU A 78 6.77 5.78 -3.12
C GLU A 78 5.63 6.66 -3.66
N THR A 79 4.40 6.22 -3.47
CA THR A 79 3.24 7.10 -3.60
C THR A 79 3.17 8.07 -2.41
N GLY A 80 2.35 9.11 -2.53
CA GLY A 80 1.83 9.78 -1.35
C GLY A 80 1.00 8.84 -0.46
N TRP A 81 0.64 9.32 0.73
CA TRP A 81 -0.37 8.65 1.54
C TRP A 81 -1.74 8.79 0.87
N LEU A 82 -2.41 7.66 0.69
CA LEU A 82 -3.71 7.56 0.04
C LEU A 82 -4.78 7.31 1.11
N PRO A 83 -5.78 8.19 1.26
CA PRO A 83 -6.81 8.05 2.27
C PRO A 83 -7.76 6.90 1.96
N LEU A 84 -8.04 6.08 2.99
CA LEU A 84 -9.10 5.07 2.94
C LEU A 84 -10.49 5.69 3.16
N GLY A 85 -10.57 6.96 3.59
CA GLY A 85 -11.81 7.68 3.92
C GLY A 85 -12.35 7.40 5.32
N GLY A 86 -11.53 6.81 6.19
CA GLY A 86 -11.87 6.45 7.56
C GLY A 86 -10.87 5.42 8.11
N ARG A 87 -10.98 5.08 9.40
CA ARG A 87 -10.17 4.02 10.02
C ARG A 87 -10.83 2.67 9.79
N TYR A 88 -10.14 1.77 9.10
CA TYR A 88 -10.66 0.43 8.76
C TYR A 88 -9.68 -0.66 9.17
N CYS A 89 -10.20 -1.79 9.65
CA CYS A 89 -9.41 -3.00 9.84
C CYS A 89 -9.20 -3.67 8.48
N VAL A 90 -8.06 -3.39 7.86
CA VAL A 90 -7.65 -3.94 6.57
C VAL A 90 -7.38 -5.44 6.73
N LYS A 91 -7.96 -6.25 5.85
CA LYS A 91 -7.85 -7.72 5.84
C LYS A 91 -7.11 -8.27 4.63
N LYS A 92 -7.28 -7.61 3.48
CA LYS A 92 -6.66 -8.04 2.22
C LYS A 92 -6.40 -6.80 1.36
N ILE A 93 -5.28 -6.81 0.66
CA ILE A 93 -4.94 -5.77 -0.32
C ILE A 93 -4.62 -6.47 -1.62
N GLU A 94 -5.24 -6.04 -2.70
CA GLU A 94 -4.90 -6.47 -4.04
C GLU A 94 -4.30 -5.27 -4.80
N VAL A 95 -3.06 -5.42 -5.21
CA VAL A 95 -2.33 -4.42 -5.98
C VAL A 95 -2.53 -4.76 -7.46
N ARG A 96 -3.08 -3.83 -8.24
CA ARG A 96 -3.22 -3.98 -9.70
C ARG A 96 -2.28 -3.03 -10.42
N GLY A 97 -1.64 -3.57 -11.43
CA GLY A 97 -0.62 -2.92 -12.24
C GLY A 97 0.25 -3.99 -12.90
N HIS A 98 1.31 -3.56 -13.56
CA HIS A 98 2.27 -4.43 -14.22
C HIS A 98 3.69 -3.97 -13.90
N ALA A 99 4.62 -4.91 -13.93
CA ALA A 99 6.03 -4.61 -13.80
C ALA A 99 6.57 -4.04 -15.12
N ASP A 100 7.47 -3.05 -15.04
CA ASP A 100 8.21 -2.59 -16.21
C ASP A 100 9.38 -3.57 -16.43
N GLY A 101 9.09 -4.68 -17.11
CA GLY A 101 9.93 -5.87 -17.26
C GLY A 101 9.41 -7.06 -16.45
N ASN A 102 10.18 -8.15 -16.35
CA ASN A 102 9.66 -9.46 -15.88
C ASN A 102 8.89 -9.45 -14.54
N LYS A 103 9.40 -8.74 -13.52
CA LYS A 103 8.86 -8.76 -12.14
C LYS A 103 9.19 -7.46 -11.40
N ALA A 104 8.25 -6.98 -10.59
CA ALA A 104 8.44 -5.84 -9.71
C ALA A 104 7.93 -6.10 -8.29
N GLY A 105 8.79 -5.90 -7.30
CA GLY A 105 8.41 -5.98 -5.90
C GLY A 105 7.61 -4.76 -5.48
N VAL A 106 6.56 -4.98 -4.70
CA VAL A 106 5.69 -3.94 -4.16
C VAL A 106 5.58 -4.12 -2.67
N LYS A 107 5.82 -3.04 -1.92
CA LYS A 107 5.60 -2.99 -0.48
C LYS A 107 4.44 -2.04 -0.19
N VAL A 108 3.53 -2.47 0.67
CA VAL A 108 2.38 -1.67 1.09
C VAL A 108 2.50 -1.33 2.57
N PHE A 109 2.35 -0.05 2.87
CA PHE A 109 2.37 0.50 4.22
C PHE A 109 0.98 1.01 4.62
N GLY A 110 0.68 0.94 5.91
CA GLY A 110 -0.49 1.55 6.52
C GLY A 110 -0.08 2.58 7.57
N ARG A 111 -0.97 3.53 7.85
CA ARG A 111 -0.87 4.58 8.89
C ARG A 111 -2.18 4.65 9.68
N ARG A 112 -2.15 5.02 10.96
CA ARG A 112 -3.33 5.11 11.86
C ARG A 112 -3.77 6.54 12.13
#